data_AF-A0A2I6SB14-F1
#
_entry.id   AF-A0A2I6SB14-F1
#
_cell.length_a   1.000
_cell.length_b   1.000
_cell.length_c   1.000
_cell.angle_alpha   90.00
_cell.angle_beta   90.00
_cell.angle_gamma   90.00
#
_symmetry.space_group_name_H-M   'P 1'
#
loop_
_entity.id
_entity.type
_entity.pdbx_description
1 polymer ?
#
loop_
_entity_poly.entity_id
_entity_poly.type
_entity_poly.pdbx_seq_one_letter_code
_entity_poly.pdbx_strand_id
1 'polypeptide(L)' 'METMIQPKVTGYRQLNEAEAALMNEIKAHGVQLDELVQKLRATEGLDPRWVSIGATDLQTGLMALTRAVAQPTTF' A
#
# COMPACT_ATOMS: atom_id res chain seq x y z
N MET A 1 7.41 26.21 11.68
CA MET A 1 7.56 24.86 11.12
C MET A 1 7.23 24.98 9.65
N GLU A 2 8.18 24.72 8.76
CA GLU A 2 7.92 24.76 7.33
C GLU A 2 7.09 23.52 6.97
N THR A 3 5.85 23.75 6.54
CA THR A 3 5.00 22.68 6.00
C THR A 3 5.63 22.17 4.72
N MET A 4 6.22 20.98 4.75
CA MET A 4 6.65 20.30 3.52
C MET A 4 5.41 19.92 2.71
N ILE A 5 5.14 20.67 1.66
CA ILE A 5 4.08 20.39 0.71
C ILE A 5 4.57 19.26 -0.21
N GLN A 6 3.88 18.12 -0.20
CA GLN A 6 4.15 17.05 -1.16
C GLN A 6 3.99 17.59 -2.59
N PRO A 7 4.98 17.38 -3.49
CA PRO A 7 4.87 17.79 -4.88
C PRO A 7 3.63 17.18 -5.53
N LYS A 8 2.88 17.99 -6.27
CA LYS A 8 1.72 17.51 -7.03
C LYS A 8 2.19 16.52 -8.10
N VAL A 9 1.63 15.32 -8.10
CA VAL A 9 1.87 14.32 -9.14
C VAL A 9 0.87 14.52 -10.27
N THR A 10 1.35 14.59 -11.51
CA THR A 10 0.49 14.68 -12.71
C THR A 10 -0.51 13.54 -12.74
N GLY A 11 -1.79 13.85 -12.98
CA GLY A 11 -2.87 12.86 -13.00
C GLY A 11 -3.49 12.54 -11.63
N TYR A 12 -2.98 13.13 -10.54
CA TYR A 12 -3.55 13.01 -9.20
C TYR A 12 -3.99 14.37 -8.64
N ARG A 13 -4.88 14.32 -7.64
CA ARG A 13 -5.23 15.50 -6.84
C ARG A 13 -4.10 15.86 -5.88
N GLN A 14 -4.12 17.10 -5.38
CA GLN A 14 -3.26 17.50 -4.26
C GLN A 14 -3.79 16.87 -2.97
N LEU A 15 -2.91 16.24 -2.19
CA LEU A 15 -3.23 15.72 -0.86
C LEU A 15 -3.01 16.79 0.19
N ASN A 16 -3.88 16.81 1.21
CA ASN A 16 -3.62 17.53 2.45
C ASN A 16 -2.73 16.70 3.40
N GLU A 17 -2.32 17.29 4.53
CA GLU A 17 -1.42 16.63 5.50
C GLU A 17 -1.99 15.33 6.06
N ALA A 18 -3.29 15.28 6.36
CA ALA A 18 -3.94 14.08 6.90
C ALA A 18 -3.97 12.94 5.87
N GLU A 19 -4.24 13.27 4.61
CA GLU A 19 -4.26 12.29 3.51
C GLU A 19 -2.84 11.80 3.18
N ALA A 20 -1.84 12.68 3.24
CA ALA A 20 -0.44 12.30 3.13
C ALA A 20 -0.01 11.36 4.27
N ALA A 21 -0.48 11.59 5.49
CA ALA A 21 -0.24 10.69 6.62
C ALA A 21 -0.86 9.31 6.37
N LEU A 22 -2.13 9.25 5.91
CA LEU A 22 -2.79 8.00 5.54
C LEU A 22 -2.04 7.24 4.42
N MET A 23 -1.52 7.96 3.42
CA MET A 23 -0.69 7.37 2.37
C MET A 23 0.55 6.67 2.94
N ASN A 24 1.22 7.30 3.91
CA ASN A 24 2.39 6.74 4.56
C ASN A 24 2.03 5.54 5.46
N GLU A 25 0.90 5.61 6.16
CA GLU A 25 0.39 4.52 6.99
C GLU A 25 0.07 3.27 6.16
N ILE A 26 -0.62 3.43 5.02
CA ILE A 26 -0.90 2.33 4.07
C ILE A 26 0.42 1.70 3.59
N LYS A 27 1.43 2.51 3.24
CA LYS A 27 2.76 2.01 2.83
C LYS A 27 3.45 1.24 3.94
N ALA A 28 3.38 1.73 5.19
CA ALA A 28 3.97 1.07 6.33
C ALA A 28 3.33 -0.31 6.58
N HIS A 29 2.00 -0.42 6.48
CA HIS A 29 1.31 -1.71 6.53
C HIS A 29 1.72 -2.63 5.37
N GLY A 30 1.96 -2.09 4.17
CA GLY A 30 2.49 -2.86 3.05
C GLY A 30 3.82 -3.56 3.37
N VAL A 31 4.74 -2.87 4.04
CA VAL A 31 6.02 -3.46 4.48
C VAL A 31 5.79 -4.58 5.49
N GLN A 32 4.94 -4.35 6.50
CA GLN A 32 4.63 -5.36 7.52
C GLN A 32 3.98 -6.62 6.93
N LEU A 33 3.08 -6.44 5.97
CA LEU A 33 2.41 -7.56 5.28
C LEU A 33 3.37 -8.32 4.38
N ASP A 34 4.30 -7.63 3.70
CA ASP A 34 5.34 -8.29 2.91
C ASP A 34 6.25 -9.16 3.80
N GLU A 35 6.71 -8.63 4.93
CA GLU A 35 7.49 -9.40 5.90
C GLU A 35 6.75 -10.66 6.38
N LEU A 36 5.44 -10.57 6.62
CA LEU A 36 4.62 -11.72 6.99
C LEU A 36 4.54 -12.74 5.84
N VAL A 37 4.29 -12.29 4.61
CA VAL A 37 4.24 -13.16 3.42
C VAL A 37 5.58 -13.88 3.22
N GLN A 38 6.71 -13.19 3.39
CA GLN A 38 8.03 -13.81 3.27
C GLN A 38 8.25 -14.89 4.33
N LYS A 39 7.85 -14.63 5.58
CA LYS A 39 7.88 -15.65 6.65
C LYS A 39 7.03 -16.86 6.29
N LEU A 40 5.80 -16.66 5.79
CA LEU A 40 4.93 -17.76 5.37
C LEU A 40 5.51 -18.56 4.21
N ARG A 41 6.17 -17.91 3.25
CA ARG A 41 6.85 -18.58 2.12
C ARG A 41 8.06 -19.40 2.56
N ALA A 42 8.75 -19.00 3.63
CA ALA A 42 9.90 -19.71 4.17
C ALA A 42 9.53 -20.85 5.13
N THR A 43 8.28 -20.92 5.59
CA THR A 43 7.83 -21.97 6.52
C THR A 43 7.48 -23.26 5.78
N GLU A 44 8.16 -24.35 6.13
CA GLU A 44 7.90 -25.68 5.59
C GLU A 44 6.51 -26.21 5.99
N GLY A 45 5.88 -26.98 5.09
CA GLY A 45 4.59 -27.64 5.36
C GLY A 45 3.35 -26.77 5.12
N LEU A 46 3.50 -25.50 4.74
CA LEU A 46 2.37 -24.64 4.33
C LEU A 46 2.04 -24.84 2.84
N ASP A 47 0.76 -24.68 2.47
CA ASP A 47 0.32 -24.71 1.06
C ASP A 47 0.76 -23.41 0.35
N PRO A 48 1.72 -23.46 -0.59
CA PRO A 48 2.26 -22.27 -1.25
C PRO A 48 1.22 -21.57 -2.14
N ARG A 49 0.18 -22.29 -2.60
CA ARG A 49 -0.89 -21.71 -3.41
C ARG A 49 -1.71 -20.73 -2.58
N TRP A 50 -2.10 -21.10 -1.36
CA TRP A 50 -2.87 -20.22 -0.48
C TRP A 50 -2.04 -19.01 0.00
N VAL A 51 -0.74 -19.18 0.25
CA VAL A 51 0.16 -18.05 0.57
C VAL A 51 0.22 -17.07 -0.61
N SER A 52 0.30 -17.58 -1.84
CA SER A 52 0.36 -16.74 -3.06
C SER A 52 -0.94 -15.99 -3.33
N ILE A 53 -2.10 -16.63 -3.10
CA ILE A 53 -3.42 -15.99 -3.18
C ILE A 53 -3.50 -14.87 -2.15
N GLY A 54 -3.23 -15.16 -0.88
CA GLY A 54 -3.29 -14.15 0.19
C GLY A 54 -2.36 -12.97 -0.07
N ALA A 55 -1.12 -13.21 -0.53
CA ALA A 55 -0.20 -12.15 -0.90
C ALA A 55 -0.74 -11.24 -2.02
N THR A 56 -1.34 -11.83 -3.05
CA THR A 56 -1.92 -11.09 -4.19
C THR A 56 -3.12 -10.26 -3.76
N ASP A 57 -4.00 -10.82 -2.94
CA ASP A 57 -5.20 -10.15 -2.45
C ASP A 57 -4.83 -8.99 -1.51
N LEU A 58 -3.85 -9.18 -0.63
CA LEU A 58 -3.33 -8.12 0.24
C LEU A 58 -2.71 -6.98 -0.58
N GLN A 59 -1.88 -7.28 -1.58
CA GLN A 59 -1.30 -6.28 -2.47
C GLN A 59 -2.39 -5.52 -3.24
N THR A 60 -3.39 -6.23 -3.76
CA THR A 60 -4.54 -5.64 -4.45
C THR A 60 -5.34 -4.72 -3.53
N GLY A 61 -5.57 -5.14 -2.29
CA GLY A 61 -6.23 -4.33 -1.26
C GLY A 61 -5.44 -3.04 -0.95
N LEU A 62 -4.13 -3.14 -0.72
CA LEU A 62 -3.27 -1.97 -0.49
C LEU A 62 -3.25 -1.01 -1.68
N MET A 63 -3.25 -1.54 -2.91
CA MET A 63 -3.38 -0.73 -4.12
C MET A 63 -4.73 -0.01 -4.18
N ALA A 64 -5.82 -0.70 -3.87
CA ALA A 64 -7.15 -0.10 -3.84
C ALA A 64 -7.25 1.02 -2.80
N LEU A 65 -6.72 0.80 -1.58
CA LEU A 65 -6.65 1.81 -0.52
C LEU A 65 -5.80 3.01 -0.93
N THR A 66 -4.63 2.77 -1.53
CA THR A 66 -3.76 3.82 -2.08
C THR A 66 -4.50 4.67 -3.11
N ARG A 67 -5.24 4.04 -4.03
CA ARG A 67 -6.06 4.73 -5.03
C ARG A 67 -7.22 5.50 -4.42
N ALA A 68 -7.82 5.01 -3.34
CA ALA A 68 -8.88 5.72 -2.62
C ALA A 68 -8.38 7.06 -2.04
N VAL A 69 -7.15 7.10 -1.54
CA VAL A 69 -6.50 8.33 -1.09
C VAL A 69 -6.09 9.19 -2.29
N ALA A 70 -5.36 8.61 -3.26
CA ALA A 70 -4.75 9.34 -4.36
C ALA A 70 -5.74 9.92 -5.37
N GLN A 71 -6.93 9.30 -5.53
CA GLN A 71 -7.99 9.68 -6.46
C GLN A 71 -7.46 10.12 -7.85
N PRO A 72 -6.81 9.21 -8.60
CA PRO A 72 -6.30 9.53 -9.93
C PRO A 72 -7.44 9.93 -10.87
N THR A 73 -7.18 10.92 -11.73
CA THR A 73 -8.14 11.40 -12.74
C THR A 73 -7.94 10.73 -14.11
N THR A 74 -6.94 9.87 -14.24
CA THR A 74 -6.60 9.12 -15.46
C THR A 74 -6.51 7.63 -15.15
N PHE A 75 -6.73 6.80 -16.17
CA PHE A 75 -6.71 5.34 -16.06
C PHE A 75 -5.30 4.77 -15.95
#